data_AF-F0IFK5-F1
#
_entry.id   AF-F0IFK5-F1
#
_cell.length_a   1.000
_cell.length_b   1.000
_cell.length_c   1.000
_cell.angle_alpha   90.00
_cell.angle_beta   90.00
_cell.angle_gamma   90.00
#
_symmetry.space_group_name_H-M   'P 1'
#
loop_
_entity.id
_entity.type
_entity.pdbx_description
1 polymer ?
#
loop_
_entity_poly.entity_id
_entity_poly.type
_entity_poly.pdbx_seq_one_letter_code
_entity_poly.pdbx_strand_id
1 'polypeptide(L)'
;MTTNLKNIFFIPYIGDKYGEGYHGKKVLVLGESHYCADDEGNTSIEDYPEWKSLTNEVIENFKEYQRGNKEHSNWMRTFTKFAKAFNNGDLSAEQIIDFWEHVAFYNYVQIPMVAPRQSPTEEQFAKSEKAFWEILETYQPDIITVWGQRLWTKLPYTGEYLPKENTLINKRKGLYYYKVKDKKIPAMYITHPSASSFHYQTVYNELKECFSL
;
A
#
# COMPACT_ATOMS: atom_id res chain seq x y z
N MET A 1 24.90 0.75 -6.08
CA MET A 1 24.63 -0.28 -5.06
C MET A 1 23.44 -1.08 -5.54
N THR A 2 23.64 -2.35 -5.88
CA THR A 2 22.54 -3.28 -6.21
C THR A 2 21.77 -3.58 -4.93
N THR A 3 20.60 -2.97 -4.77
CA THR A 3 19.65 -3.32 -3.71
C THR A 3 19.14 -4.72 -3.97
N ASN A 4 19.59 -5.68 -3.16
CA ASN A 4 19.18 -7.07 -3.26
C ASN A 4 17.85 -7.25 -2.50
N LEU A 5 16.73 -7.31 -3.22
CA LEU A 5 15.38 -7.55 -2.68
C LEU A 5 15.18 -9.02 -2.31
N LYS A 6 16.06 -9.56 -1.45
CA LYS A 6 16.15 -11.00 -1.14
C LYS A 6 15.06 -11.52 -0.22
N ASN A 7 14.38 -10.63 0.52
CA ASN A 7 13.25 -11.00 1.39
C ASN A 7 11.90 -10.75 0.70
N ILE A 8 11.89 -10.28 -0.54
CA ILE A 8 10.67 -10.00 -1.31
C ILE A 8 10.30 -11.22 -2.14
N PHE A 9 9.11 -11.75 -1.88
CA PHE A 9 8.50 -12.76 -2.75
C PHE A 9 7.51 -12.10 -3.71
N PHE A 10 6.48 -11.42 -3.18
CA PHE A 10 5.54 -10.66 -3.99
C PHE A 10 6.19 -9.35 -4.41
N ILE A 11 6.65 -9.28 -5.65
CA ILE A 11 7.36 -8.12 -6.19
C ILE A 11 6.41 -6.92 -6.15
N PRO A 12 6.82 -5.77 -5.56
CA PRO A 12 5.99 -4.59 -5.50
C PRO A 12 5.62 -4.12 -6.91
N TYR A 13 4.44 -3.54 -7.05
CA TYR A 13 4.12 -2.75 -8.23
C TYR A 13 4.77 -1.38 -8.09
N ILE A 14 5.53 -0.96 -9.11
CA ILE A 14 6.17 0.34 -9.20
C ILE A 14 5.67 0.97 -10.50
N GLY A 15 4.85 2.02 -10.39
CA GLY A 15 4.37 2.72 -11.58
C GLY A 15 5.52 3.36 -12.36
N ASP A 16 5.35 3.47 -13.67
CA ASP A 16 6.42 3.93 -14.58
C ASP A 16 6.91 5.35 -14.27
N LYS A 17 6.02 6.17 -13.69
CA LYS A 17 6.27 7.55 -13.26
C LYS A 17 6.53 7.69 -11.76
N TYR A 18 6.77 6.58 -11.04
CA TYR A 18 7.05 6.63 -9.60
C TYR A 18 8.22 7.56 -9.24
N GLY A 19 9.23 7.67 -10.12
CA GLY A 19 10.35 8.59 -9.93
C GLY A 19 9.95 10.07 -9.91
N GLU A 20 8.91 10.44 -10.65
CA GLU A 20 8.32 11.80 -10.65
C GLU A 20 7.48 12.03 -9.40
N GLY A 21 6.82 10.97 -8.93
CA GLY A 21 5.93 10.99 -7.78
C GLY A 21 4.61 11.70 -8.07
N TYR A 22 3.57 11.39 -7.30
CA TYR A 22 2.28 12.03 -7.46
C TYR A 22 2.32 13.42 -6.79
N HIS A 23 2.10 14.48 -7.57
CA HIS A 23 2.36 15.88 -7.15
C HIS A 23 3.78 16.10 -6.58
N GLY A 24 4.79 15.45 -7.18
CA GLY A 24 6.18 15.56 -6.75
C GLY A 24 6.50 14.82 -5.44
N LYS A 25 5.62 13.91 -5.00
CA LYS A 25 5.82 13.07 -3.81
C LYS A 25 5.75 11.59 -4.17
N LYS A 26 6.80 10.84 -3.84
CA LYS A 26 6.82 9.39 -4.01
C LYS A 26 6.00 8.73 -2.93
N VAL A 27 4.84 8.20 -3.31
CA VAL A 27 3.88 7.56 -2.40
C VAL A 27 4.12 6.06 -2.38
N LEU A 28 4.33 5.49 -1.20
CA LEU A 28 4.24 4.04 -0.99
C LEU A 28 2.88 3.71 -0.38
N VAL A 29 2.10 2.92 -1.10
CA VAL A 29 0.81 2.42 -0.67
C VAL A 29 0.98 1.01 -0.11
N LEU A 30 0.62 0.82 1.16
CA LEU A 30 0.86 -0.44 1.87
C LEU A 30 -0.46 -1.17 2.14
N GLY A 31 -0.69 -2.26 1.42
CA GLY A 31 -1.75 -3.23 1.69
C GLY A 31 -1.29 -4.33 2.66
N GLU A 32 -2.18 -5.24 3.05
CA GLU A 32 -1.88 -6.25 4.07
C GLU A 32 -1.32 -7.56 3.51
N SER A 33 -2.03 -8.23 2.59
CA SER A 33 -1.72 -9.61 2.20
C SER A 33 -2.32 -10.01 0.84
N HIS A 34 -1.83 -11.12 0.28
CA HIS A 34 -2.37 -11.77 -0.93
C HIS A 34 -3.18 -13.01 -0.55
N TYR A 35 -4.36 -13.17 -1.15
CA TYR A 35 -5.23 -14.33 -0.94
C TYR A 35 -5.09 -15.30 -2.11
N CYS A 36 -4.13 -16.21 -2.00
CA CYS A 36 -3.80 -17.17 -3.05
C CYS A 36 -3.46 -18.57 -2.53
N ALA A 37 -3.41 -18.78 -1.20
CA ALA A 37 -3.18 -20.10 -0.64
C ALA A 37 -4.40 -21.01 -0.85
N ASP A 38 -4.16 -22.32 -0.86
CA ASP A 38 -5.20 -23.35 -0.77
C ASP A 38 -6.02 -23.23 0.52
N ASP A 39 -7.18 -23.91 0.54
CA ASP A 39 -8.12 -23.88 1.67
C ASP A 39 -7.51 -24.44 2.98
N GLU A 40 -6.44 -25.23 2.89
CA GLU A 40 -5.76 -25.82 4.04
C GLU A 40 -4.66 -24.90 4.61
N GLY A 41 -4.27 -23.85 3.87
CA GLY A 41 -3.18 -22.94 4.23
C GLY A 41 -1.79 -23.58 4.18
N ASN A 42 -1.64 -24.71 3.48
CA ASN A 42 -0.40 -25.48 3.40
C ASN A 42 0.50 -25.08 2.23
N THR A 43 0.07 -24.09 1.47
CA THR A 43 0.75 -23.63 0.26
C THR A 43 2.12 -23.03 0.54
N SER A 44 3.17 -23.58 -0.08
CA SER A 44 4.47 -22.93 -0.13
C SER A 44 4.60 -22.00 -1.33
N ILE A 45 5.25 -20.86 -1.13
CA ILE A 45 5.63 -19.93 -2.21
C ILE A 45 6.62 -20.52 -3.21
N GLU A 46 7.37 -21.56 -2.81
CA GLU A 46 8.34 -22.22 -3.68
C GLU A 46 7.66 -22.99 -4.81
N ASP A 47 6.45 -23.48 -4.58
CA ASP A 47 5.67 -24.26 -5.56
C ASP A 47 5.01 -23.37 -6.62
N TYR A 48 4.94 -22.06 -6.38
CA TYR A 48 4.24 -21.07 -7.22
C TYR A 48 5.12 -19.86 -7.54
N PRO A 49 6.25 -20.03 -8.24
CA PRO A 49 7.17 -18.94 -8.55
C PRO A 49 6.53 -17.80 -9.38
N GLU A 50 5.45 -18.08 -10.12
CA GLU A 50 4.67 -17.10 -10.85
C GLU A 50 3.97 -16.10 -9.95
N TRP A 51 3.67 -16.44 -8.69
CA TRP A 51 3.04 -15.49 -7.76
C TRP A 51 3.93 -14.31 -7.39
N LYS A 52 5.22 -14.36 -7.73
CA LYS A 52 6.10 -13.20 -7.63
C LYS A 52 5.54 -11.98 -8.38
N SER A 53 4.86 -12.16 -9.51
CA SER A 53 4.23 -11.07 -10.28
C SER A 53 2.80 -10.72 -9.84
N LEU A 54 2.23 -11.41 -8.86
CA LEU A 54 0.80 -11.27 -8.50
C LEU A 54 0.39 -9.84 -8.15
N THR A 55 1.21 -9.10 -7.41
CA THR A 55 0.93 -7.68 -7.10
C THR A 55 0.84 -6.84 -8.37
N ASN A 56 1.75 -7.06 -9.32
CA ASN A 56 1.77 -6.35 -10.61
C ASN A 56 0.56 -6.74 -11.46
N GLU A 57 0.26 -8.03 -11.56
CA GLU A 57 -0.91 -8.52 -12.30
C GLU A 57 -2.23 -7.96 -11.75
N VAL A 58 -2.37 -7.80 -10.43
CA VAL A 58 -3.55 -7.17 -9.83
C VAL A 58 -3.71 -5.73 -10.29
N ILE A 59 -2.62 -4.94 -10.30
CA ILE A 59 -2.67 -3.54 -10.75
C ILE A 59 -2.89 -3.45 -12.27
N GLU A 60 -2.25 -4.29 -13.08
CA GLU A 60 -2.46 -4.31 -14.53
C GLU A 60 -3.89 -4.71 -14.88
N ASN A 61 -4.44 -5.75 -14.24
CA ASN A 61 -5.84 -6.13 -14.43
C ASN A 61 -6.81 -5.01 -14.03
N PHE A 62 -6.46 -4.23 -13.00
CA PHE A 62 -7.21 -3.05 -12.62
C PHE A 62 -7.12 -1.93 -13.67
N LYS A 63 -5.94 -1.67 -14.23
CA LYS A 63 -5.75 -0.68 -15.31
C LYS A 63 -6.51 -1.09 -16.57
N GLU A 64 -6.50 -2.38 -16.95
CA GLU A 64 -7.31 -2.89 -18.06
C GLU A 64 -8.82 -2.71 -17.82
N TYR A 65 -9.30 -2.89 -16.59
CA TYR A 65 -10.69 -2.56 -16.24
C TYR A 65 -10.98 -1.06 -16.43
N GLN A 66 -10.09 -0.18 -15.98
CA GLN A 66 -10.26 1.27 -16.19
C GLN A 66 -10.25 1.65 -17.68
N ARG A 67 -9.51 0.93 -18.52
CA ARG A 67 -9.51 1.09 -19.99
C ARG A 67 -10.78 0.53 -20.67
N GLY A 68 -11.63 -0.19 -19.93
CA GLY A 68 -12.81 -0.86 -20.48
C GLY A 68 -12.52 -2.21 -21.14
N ASN A 69 -11.31 -2.75 -20.99
CA ASN A 69 -10.86 -4.00 -21.62
C ASN A 69 -11.08 -5.24 -20.74
N LYS A 70 -11.55 -5.07 -19.51
CA LYS A 70 -11.77 -6.16 -18.55
C LYS A 70 -13.05 -5.94 -17.76
N GLU A 71 -13.74 -7.03 -17.41
CA GLU A 71 -14.93 -6.97 -16.56
C GLU A 71 -14.59 -6.54 -15.12
N HIS A 72 -15.57 -5.88 -14.48
CA HIS A 72 -15.45 -5.43 -13.10
C HIS A 72 -15.38 -6.61 -12.12
N SER A 73 -14.40 -6.55 -11.21
CA SER A 73 -14.34 -7.39 -10.00
C SER A 73 -14.41 -6.52 -8.74
N ASN A 74 -15.08 -7.01 -7.68
CA ASN A 74 -15.35 -6.22 -6.46
C ASN A 74 -14.10 -5.59 -5.81
N TRP A 75 -12.94 -6.24 -5.92
CA TRP A 75 -11.69 -5.73 -5.37
C TRP A 75 -11.18 -4.48 -6.11
N MET A 76 -11.51 -4.30 -7.40
CA MET A 76 -11.08 -3.16 -8.23
C MET A 76 -11.61 -1.84 -7.67
N ARG A 77 -12.80 -1.85 -7.06
CA ARG A 77 -13.37 -0.70 -6.36
C ARG A 77 -12.45 -0.15 -5.27
N THR A 78 -11.64 -0.98 -4.63
CA THR A 78 -10.66 -0.58 -3.61
C THR A 78 -9.62 0.37 -4.20
N PHE A 79 -9.06 0.01 -5.36
CA PHE A 79 -8.03 0.78 -6.06
C PHE A 79 -8.60 2.08 -6.64
N THR A 80 -9.80 2.03 -7.23
CA THR A 80 -10.55 3.23 -7.66
C THR A 80 -10.77 4.18 -6.49
N LYS A 81 -11.25 3.66 -5.35
CA LYS A 81 -11.58 4.47 -4.19
C LYS A 81 -10.34 5.17 -3.62
N PHE A 82 -9.23 4.45 -3.55
CA PHE A 82 -8.00 5.02 -3.04
C PHE A 82 -7.46 6.15 -3.92
N ALA A 83 -7.37 5.93 -5.24
CA ALA A 83 -6.96 6.99 -6.18
C ALA A 83 -7.85 8.23 -6.05
N LYS A 84 -9.18 8.03 -6.01
CA LYS A 84 -10.14 9.13 -5.84
C LYS A 84 -10.00 9.88 -4.53
N ALA A 85 -9.49 9.26 -3.47
CA ALA A 85 -9.25 9.96 -2.21
C ALA A 85 -8.17 11.04 -2.32
N PHE A 86 -7.28 10.99 -3.32
CA PHE A 86 -6.31 12.06 -3.57
C PHE A 86 -6.92 13.29 -4.26
N ASN A 87 -8.10 13.17 -4.86
CA ASN A 87 -8.79 14.27 -5.55
C ASN A 87 -10.27 14.41 -5.13
N ASN A 88 -10.57 14.02 -3.89
CA ASN A 88 -11.91 14.13 -3.29
C ASN A 88 -13.08 13.52 -4.10
N GLY A 89 -12.85 12.42 -4.82
CA GLY A 89 -13.90 11.72 -5.59
C GLY A 89 -13.88 11.99 -7.10
N ASP A 90 -13.23 13.07 -7.53
CA ASP A 90 -13.27 13.57 -8.90
C ASP A 90 -12.06 13.09 -9.71
N LEU A 91 -12.11 11.86 -10.24
CA LEU A 91 -11.13 11.40 -11.23
C LEU A 91 -11.83 10.61 -12.33
N SER A 92 -11.44 10.87 -13.59
CA SER A 92 -11.74 10.03 -14.75
C SER A 92 -10.96 8.71 -14.68
N ALA A 93 -11.30 7.76 -15.55
CA ALA A 93 -10.57 6.49 -15.65
C ALA A 93 -9.10 6.70 -16.01
N GLU A 94 -8.81 7.62 -16.94
CA GLU A 94 -7.45 7.98 -17.35
C GLU A 94 -6.67 8.61 -16.19
N GLN A 95 -7.29 9.49 -15.42
CA GLN A 95 -6.63 10.10 -14.25
C GLN A 95 -6.40 9.09 -13.12
N ILE A 96 -7.28 8.09 -12.97
CA ILE A 96 -7.05 6.99 -12.04
C ILE A 96 -5.86 6.16 -12.49
N ILE A 97 -5.77 5.79 -13.76
CA ILE A 97 -4.61 5.08 -14.31
C ILE A 97 -3.34 5.90 -14.07
N ASP A 98 -3.35 7.20 -14.40
CA ASP A 98 -2.21 8.08 -14.22
C ASP A 98 -1.77 8.18 -12.75
N PHE A 99 -2.71 8.25 -11.80
CA PHE A 99 -2.38 8.14 -10.37
C PHE A 99 -1.58 6.86 -10.07
N TRP A 100 -2.04 5.71 -10.57
CA TRP A 100 -1.34 4.44 -10.35
C TRP A 100 0.00 4.35 -11.08
N GLU A 101 0.26 5.14 -12.13
CA GLU A 101 1.60 5.25 -12.72
C GLU A 101 2.59 6.02 -11.83
N HIS A 102 2.13 6.83 -10.88
CA HIS A 102 2.99 7.68 -10.04
C HIS A 102 3.28 7.12 -8.64
N VAL A 103 2.73 5.96 -8.29
CA VAL A 103 2.83 5.39 -6.92
C VAL A 103 3.46 4.00 -6.93
N ALA A 104 4.00 3.61 -5.78
CA ALA A 104 4.40 2.24 -5.51
C ALA A 104 3.34 1.56 -4.64
N PHE A 105 3.04 0.30 -4.89
CA PHE A 105 2.10 -0.50 -4.10
C PHE A 105 2.65 -1.88 -3.81
N TYR A 106 2.53 -2.32 -2.57
CA TYR A 106 2.76 -3.71 -2.21
C TYR A 106 1.99 -4.10 -0.95
N ASN A 107 1.77 -5.39 -0.77
CA ASN A 107 1.21 -5.95 0.47
C ASN A 107 2.33 -6.31 1.45
N TYR A 108 2.20 -5.87 2.70
CA TYR A 108 3.22 -6.06 3.74
C TYR A 108 3.57 -7.54 3.95
N VAL A 109 2.56 -8.40 4.11
CA VAL A 109 2.77 -9.83 4.36
C VAL A 109 3.24 -10.53 3.09
N GLN A 110 4.42 -11.15 3.18
CA GLN A 110 5.09 -11.84 2.09
C GLN A 110 4.79 -13.35 2.04
N ILE A 111 3.71 -13.76 2.72
CA ILE A 111 3.25 -15.14 2.84
C ILE A 111 1.82 -15.23 2.28
N PRO A 112 1.51 -16.24 1.44
CA PRO A 112 0.17 -16.49 0.94
C PRO A 112 -0.85 -16.66 2.06
N MET A 113 -2.02 -16.04 1.92
CA MET A 113 -3.15 -16.21 2.83
C MET A 113 -4.27 -16.99 2.14
N VAL A 114 -5.05 -17.74 2.91
CA VAL A 114 -6.16 -18.58 2.41
C VAL A 114 -7.32 -17.72 1.90
N ALA A 115 -7.85 -16.86 2.78
CA ALA A 115 -9.08 -16.14 2.48
C ALA A 115 -9.06 -14.69 2.96
N PRO A 116 -9.83 -13.81 2.28
CA PRO A 116 -10.18 -12.51 2.81
C PRO A 116 -10.81 -12.65 4.21
N ARG A 117 -10.46 -11.74 5.13
CA ARG A 117 -10.93 -11.68 6.54
C ARG A 117 -10.26 -12.65 7.51
N GLN A 118 -9.37 -13.51 7.06
CA GLN A 118 -8.42 -14.16 7.96
C GLN A 118 -7.26 -13.21 8.22
N SER A 119 -7.00 -12.90 9.49
CA SER A 119 -5.83 -12.08 9.85
C SER A 119 -4.57 -12.92 9.68
N PRO A 120 -3.49 -12.37 9.09
CA PRO A 120 -2.16 -12.94 9.26
C PRO A 120 -1.81 -13.05 10.75
N THR A 121 -1.03 -14.06 11.11
CA THR A 121 -0.50 -14.29 12.46
C THR A 121 0.62 -13.30 12.79
N GLU A 122 0.92 -13.11 14.08
CA GLU A 122 2.07 -12.29 14.50
C GLU A 122 3.38 -12.76 13.87
N GLU A 123 3.57 -14.07 13.75
CA GLU A 123 4.76 -14.66 13.13
C GLU A 123 4.84 -14.33 11.65
N GLN A 124 3.73 -14.37 10.92
CA GLN A 124 3.69 -14.00 9.50
C GLN A 124 4.00 -12.51 9.29
N PHE A 125 3.50 -11.63 10.17
CA PHE A 125 3.87 -10.21 10.18
C PHE A 125 5.37 -10.03 10.47
N ALA A 126 5.90 -10.70 11.49
CA ALA A 126 7.31 -10.60 11.89
C ALA A 126 8.27 -11.10 10.78
N LYS A 127 7.95 -12.24 10.14
CA LYS A 127 8.74 -12.78 9.03
C LYS A 127 8.78 -11.83 7.82
N SER A 128 7.76 -11.01 7.65
CA SER A 128 7.63 -10.07 6.53
C SER A 128 8.30 -8.71 6.81
N GLU A 129 8.82 -8.47 8.01
CA GLU A 129 9.40 -7.18 8.38
C GLU A 129 10.64 -6.81 7.55
N LYS A 130 11.53 -7.78 7.28
CA LYS A 130 12.75 -7.53 6.50
C LYS A 130 12.45 -7.02 5.09
N ALA A 131 11.40 -7.56 4.46
CA ALA A 131 10.91 -7.10 3.17
C ALA A 131 10.50 -5.62 3.20
N PHE A 132 9.77 -5.20 4.24
CA PHE A 132 9.38 -3.80 4.39
C PHE A 132 10.59 -2.86 4.43
N TRP A 133 11.61 -3.19 5.20
CA TRP A 133 12.84 -2.40 5.23
C TRP A 133 13.56 -2.36 3.88
N GLU A 134 13.64 -3.49 3.17
CA GLU A 134 14.21 -3.54 1.80
C GLU A 134 13.45 -2.64 0.82
N ILE A 135 12.11 -2.60 0.90
CA ILE A 135 11.27 -1.68 0.11
C ILE A 135 11.61 -0.22 0.42
N LEU A 136 11.66 0.15 1.70
CA LEU A 136 11.96 1.54 2.07
C LEU A 136 13.38 1.95 1.65
N GLU A 137 14.36 1.07 1.84
CA GLU A 137 15.75 1.32 1.45
C GLU A 137 15.93 1.46 -0.05
N THR A 138 15.18 0.70 -0.84
CA THR A 138 15.27 0.65 -2.31
C THR A 138 14.51 1.79 -2.98
N TYR A 139 13.23 1.94 -2.65
CA TYR A 139 12.35 2.88 -3.35
C TYR A 139 12.34 4.28 -2.73
N GLN A 140 12.81 4.40 -1.48
CA GLN A 140 12.95 5.68 -0.78
C GLN A 140 11.70 6.57 -0.90
N PRO A 141 10.49 6.09 -0.51
CA PRO A 141 9.28 6.88 -0.61
C PRO A 141 9.37 8.14 0.25
N ASP A 142 8.63 9.18 -0.12
CA ASP A 142 8.50 10.40 0.67
C ASP A 142 7.44 10.26 1.76
N ILE A 143 6.50 9.34 1.57
CA ILE A 143 5.41 9.07 2.50
C ILE A 143 4.85 7.66 2.30
N ILE A 144 4.40 7.07 3.40
CA ILE A 144 3.75 5.76 3.43
C ILE A 144 2.29 5.93 3.83
N THR A 145 1.38 5.42 3.00
CA THR A 145 -0.05 5.36 3.30
C THR A 145 -0.47 3.91 3.50
N VAL A 146 -0.83 3.58 4.75
CA VAL A 146 -1.16 2.22 5.18
C VAL A 146 -2.67 1.99 5.13
N TRP A 147 -3.09 0.94 4.43
CA TRP A 147 -4.51 0.60 4.31
C TRP A 147 -5.00 -0.20 5.53
N GLY A 148 -5.66 0.50 6.46
CA GLY A 148 -6.36 -0.11 7.59
C GLY A 148 -5.57 -0.11 8.91
N GLN A 149 -6.33 0.03 10.00
CA GLN A 149 -5.77 0.14 11.36
C GLN A 149 -5.10 -1.16 11.84
N ARG A 150 -5.59 -2.34 11.42
CA ARG A 150 -4.99 -3.62 11.84
C ARG A 150 -3.55 -3.72 11.37
N LEU A 151 -3.33 -3.59 10.06
CA LEU A 151 -1.98 -3.57 9.48
C LEU A 151 -1.11 -2.52 10.16
N TRP A 152 -1.63 -1.30 10.36
CA TRP A 152 -0.91 -0.25 11.08
C TRP A 152 -0.34 -0.73 12.42
N THR A 153 -1.17 -1.36 13.27
CA THR A 153 -0.75 -1.85 14.59
C THR A 153 0.25 -3.01 14.56
N LYS A 154 0.52 -3.57 13.37
CA LYS A 154 1.45 -4.69 13.15
C LYS A 154 2.77 -4.27 12.53
N LEU A 155 2.93 -2.99 12.20
CA LEU A 155 4.17 -2.48 11.64
C LEU A 155 5.26 -2.36 12.73
N PRO A 156 6.55 -2.44 12.34
CA PRO A 156 7.65 -2.31 13.28
C PRO A 156 7.78 -0.88 13.80
N TYR A 157 7.45 -0.66 15.07
CA TYR A 157 7.56 0.67 15.68
C TYR A 157 8.98 0.96 16.23
N THR A 158 9.98 1.03 15.33
CA THR A 158 11.40 1.32 15.66
C THR A 158 11.84 2.79 15.44
N GLY A 159 11.03 3.58 14.76
CA GLY A 159 11.18 5.03 14.61
C GLY A 159 10.45 5.87 15.68
N GLU A 160 10.06 7.08 15.32
CA GLU A 160 9.51 8.07 16.27
C GLU A 160 8.08 8.50 15.92
N TYR A 161 7.30 8.79 16.95
CA TYR A 161 5.97 9.36 16.80
C TYR A 161 6.00 10.86 17.07
N LEU A 162 5.50 11.66 16.12
CA LEU A 162 5.36 13.10 16.28
C LEU A 162 3.87 13.46 16.39
N PRO A 163 3.40 13.86 17.59
CA PRO A 163 2.05 14.34 17.78
C PRO A 163 1.77 15.57 16.92
N LYS A 164 0.55 15.65 16.39
CA LYS A 164 0.03 16.87 15.78
C LYS A 164 -1.34 17.15 16.35
N GLU A 165 -1.40 17.86 17.46
CA GLU A 165 -2.68 18.28 18.02
C GLU A 165 -3.42 19.16 16.98
N ASN A 166 -4.73 18.95 16.83
CA ASN A 166 -5.59 19.61 15.85
C ASN A 166 -5.44 19.18 14.38
N THR A 167 -4.70 18.12 14.08
CA THR A 167 -4.67 17.47 12.75
C THR A 167 -5.84 16.52 12.53
N LEU A 168 -6.20 16.22 11.28
CA LEU A 168 -7.10 15.10 10.96
C LEU A 168 -6.36 13.74 10.91
N ILE A 169 -5.05 13.75 10.69
CA ILE A 169 -4.20 12.58 10.49
C ILE A 169 -4.26 11.59 11.67
N ASN A 170 -4.41 10.30 11.36
CA ASN A 170 -4.39 9.19 12.33
C ASN A 170 -5.32 9.45 13.54
N LYS A 171 -6.54 9.94 13.30
CA LYS A 171 -7.52 10.30 14.35
C LYS A 171 -6.95 11.34 15.33
N ARG A 172 -6.32 12.39 14.80
CA ARG A 172 -5.66 13.48 15.54
C ARG A 172 -4.46 13.10 16.38
N LYS A 173 -3.92 11.89 16.18
CA LYS A 173 -2.78 11.44 16.97
C LYS A 173 -1.46 11.98 16.41
N GLY A 174 -1.36 12.27 15.10
CA GLY A 174 -0.11 12.70 14.44
C GLY A 174 0.53 11.65 13.53
N LEU A 175 1.81 11.81 13.18
CA LEU A 175 2.53 10.98 12.20
C LEU A 175 3.61 10.11 12.85
N TYR A 176 3.80 8.91 12.30
CA TYR A 176 4.95 8.07 12.64
C TYR A 176 6.05 8.23 11.60
N TYR A 177 7.32 8.24 12.00
CA TYR A 177 8.44 8.45 11.10
C TYR A 177 9.40 7.26 11.16
N TYR A 178 9.57 6.60 10.02
CA TYR A 178 10.62 5.60 9.84
C TYR A 178 11.93 6.30 9.48
N LYS A 179 13.00 5.98 10.19
CA LYS A 179 14.35 6.43 9.84
C LYS A 179 15.00 5.39 8.95
N VAL A 180 15.29 5.76 7.70
CA VAL A 180 15.91 4.88 6.70
C VAL A 180 17.09 5.63 6.11
N LYS A 181 18.31 5.17 6.42
CA LYS A 181 19.55 5.91 6.13
C LYS A 181 19.45 7.33 6.69
N ASP A 182 19.63 8.35 5.86
CA ASP A 182 19.55 9.76 6.24
C ASP A 182 18.14 10.36 6.07
N LYS A 183 17.15 9.56 5.66
CA LYS A 183 15.78 10.00 5.41
C LYS A 183 14.85 9.65 6.57
N LYS A 184 13.99 10.60 6.96
CA LYS A 184 12.81 10.35 7.80
C LYS A 184 11.58 10.27 6.90
N ILE A 185 10.91 9.12 6.90
CA ILE A 185 9.76 8.85 6.05
C ILE A 185 8.49 8.89 6.92
N PRO A 186 7.63 9.91 6.79
CA PRO A 186 6.33 9.92 7.47
C PRO A 186 5.45 8.77 6.99
N ALA A 187 4.68 8.24 7.93
CA ALA A 187 3.72 7.18 7.71
C ALA A 187 2.42 7.50 8.43
N MET A 188 1.31 7.22 7.76
CA MET A 188 -0.04 7.30 8.29
C MET A 188 -0.83 6.07 7.89
N TYR A 189 -1.87 5.76 8.65
CA TYR A 189 -2.89 4.83 8.21
C TYR A 189 -4.17 5.57 7.88
N ILE A 190 -4.90 5.01 6.93
CA ILE A 190 -6.24 5.46 6.56
C ILE A 190 -7.23 4.32 6.83
N THR A 191 -8.52 4.65 6.87
CA THR A 191 -9.56 3.62 6.75
C THR A 191 -9.31 2.81 5.47
N HIS A 192 -9.39 1.48 5.54
CA HIS A 192 -9.14 0.63 4.37
C HIS A 192 -10.15 0.96 3.25
N PRO A 193 -9.74 1.13 1.97
CA PRO A 193 -10.66 1.56 0.90
C PRO A 193 -11.81 0.60 0.61
N SER A 194 -11.67 -0.68 0.94
CA SER A 194 -12.76 -1.66 0.84
C SER A 194 -13.84 -1.52 1.93
N ALA A 195 -13.55 -0.83 3.04
CA ALA A 195 -14.47 -0.70 4.16
C ALA A 195 -15.70 0.16 3.78
N SER A 196 -16.84 -0.15 4.38
CA SER A 196 -18.07 0.66 4.22
C SER A 196 -17.92 2.05 4.84
N SER A 197 -17.10 2.19 5.88
CA SER A 197 -16.78 3.46 6.55
C SER A 197 -15.75 4.33 5.81
N PHE A 198 -15.33 3.93 4.61
CA PHE A 198 -14.42 4.73 3.80
C PHE A 198 -15.15 5.89 3.13
N HIS A 199 -14.78 7.12 3.48
CA HIS A 199 -15.32 8.35 2.91
C HIS A 199 -14.22 9.17 2.24
N TYR A 200 -14.40 9.51 0.96
CA TYR A 200 -13.40 10.24 0.16
C TYR A 200 -12.97 11.54 0.83
N GLN A 201 -13.92 12.37 1.26
CA GLN A 201 -13.63 13.67 1.86
C GLN A 201 -12.77 13.55 3.12
N THR A 202 -13.06 12.57 3.97
CA THR A 202 -12.29 12.35 5.20
C THR A 202 -10.84 12.00 4.88
N VAL A 203 -10.64 11.01 4.00
CA VAL A 203 -9.30 10.57 3.61
C VAL A 203 -8.58 11.65 2.81
N TYR A 204 -9.27 12.35 1.92
CA TYR A 204 -8.73 13.50 1.19
C TYR A 204 -8.22 14.58 2.13
N ASN A 205 -8.97 14.93 3.18
CA ASN A 205 -8.51 15.94 4.14
C ASN A 205 -7.26 15.49 4.91
N GLU A 206 -7.20 14.21 5.31
CA GLU A 206 -6.00 13.64 5.96
C GLU A 206 -4.80 13.62 5.02
N LEU A 207 -5.00 13.20 3.76
CA LEU A 207 -3.96 13.20 2.73
C LEU A 207 -3.52 14.62 2.41
N LYS A 208 -4.43 15.56 2.18
CA LYS A 208 -4.11 16.96 1.89
C LYS A 208 -3.20 17.57 2.96
N GLU A 209 -3.49 17.30 4.24
CA GLU A 209 -2.69 17.80 5.35
C GLU A 209 -1.28 17.16 5.43
N CYS A 210 -1.17 15.88 5.05
CA CYS A 210 0.10 15.15 4.98
C CYS A 210 0.96 15.50 3.77
N PHE A 211 0.31 15.67 2.61
CA PHE A 211 0.94 15.76 1.31
C PHE A 211 1.10 17.22 0.84
N SER A 212 0.48 18.19 1.54
CA SER A 212 0.37 19.59 1.09
C SER A 212 -0.22 19.71 -0.32
N LEU A 213 -1.23 18.88 -0.61
CA LEU A 213 -2.01 18.91 -1.86
C LEU A 213 -2.87 20.17 -1.98
#